data_AF-A0A353FBC8-F1
#
_entry.id   AF-A0A353FBC8-F1
#
_cell.length_a   1.000
_cell.length_b   1.000
_cell.length_c   1.000
_cell.angle_alpha   90.00
_cell.angle_beta   90.00
_cell.angle_gamma   90.00
#
_symmetry.space_group_name_H-M   'P 1'
#
loop_
_entity.id
_entity.type
_entity.pdbx_description
1 polymer ?
#
loop_
_entity_poly.entity_id
_entity_poly.type
_entity_poly.pdbx_seq_one_letter_code
_entity_poly.pdbx_strand_id
1 'polypeptide(L)'
;MNPKDSFNKSIRELKKDPASNATKMIEWIEKYSSQSGDYYFIFDDFAYRLGISIQAIEVTDQKSGKVKGYLPCLKYYPNNPLNEESRLDHLTSNTLKENKCYELLAKELLYRIMRIKDIEKLLQLS
;
A
#
# COMPACT_ATOMS: atom_id res chain seq x y z
N MET A 1 11.53 -14.50 1.87
CA MET A 1 11.36 -13.06 2.16
C MET A 1 9.93 -12.88 2.59
N ASN A 2 9.69 -12.38 3.80
CA ASN A 2 8.33 -12.20 4.30
C ASN A 2 7.65 -11.00 3.58
N PRO A 3 6.32 -10.85 3.70
CA PRO A 3 5.56 -9.71 3.16
C PRO A 3 6.19 -8.34 3.41
N LYS A 4 6.48 -8.07 4.68
CA LYS A 4 7.03 -6.82 5.18
C LYS A 4 8.38 -6.49 4.56
N ASP A 5 9.27 -7.47 4.44
CA ASP A 5 10.57 -7.30 3.81
C ASP A 5 10.43 -6.98 2.31
N SER A 6 9.47 -7.61 1.63
CA SER A 6 9.21 -7.39 0.20
C SER A 6 8.65 -6.00 -0.06
N PHE A 7 7.75 -5.54 0.80
CA PHE A 7 7.22 -4.18 0.80
C PHE A 7 8.33 -3.15 1.07
N ASN A 8 9.06 -3.33 2.18
CA ASN A 8 10.15 -2.46 2.59
C ASN A 8 11.24 -2.35 1.53
N LYS A 9 11.62 -3.47 0.91
CA LYS A 9 12.56 -3.49 -0.22
C LYS A 9 12.03 -2.62 -1.37
N SER A 10 10.76 -2.77 -1.74
CA SER A 10 10.18 -2.00 -2.85
C SER A 10 10.22 -0.50 -2.61
N ILE A 11 9.89 -0.04 -1.39
CA ILE A 11 9.98 1.37 -1.04
C ILE A 11 11.43 1.88 -1.07
N ARG A 12 12.39 1.10 -0.53
CA ARG A 12 13.82 1.47 -0.59
C ARG A 12 14.34 1.55 -2.01
N GLU A 13 13.91 0.66 -2.90
CA GLU A 13 14.25 0.74 -4.33
C GLU A 13 13.70 2.03 -4.97
N LEU A 14 12.49 2.46 -4.62
CA LEU A 14 11.92 3.72 -5.09
C LEU A 14 12.70 4.94 -4.56
N LYS A 15 13.25 4.88 -3.34
CA LYS A 15 14.08 5.95 -2.76
C LYS A 15 15.46 6.11 -3.42
N LYS A 16 15.89 5.19 -4.30
CA LYS A 16 17.22 5.26 -4.94
C LYS A 16 17.38 6.45 -5.88
N ASP A 17 16.28 7.06 -6.33
CA ASP A 17 16.30 8.32 -7.09
C ASP A 17 15.78 9.47 -6.23
N PRO A 18 16.67 10.28 -5.61
CA PRO A 18 16.28 11.39 -4.75
C PRO A 18 15.51 12.51 -5.47
N ALA A 19 15.66 12.64 -6.79
CA ALA A 19 14.97 13.68 -7.55
C ALA A 19 13.50 13.32 -7.82
N SER A 20 13.15 12.04 -7.73
CA SER A 20 11.82 11.54 -8.06
C SER A 20 10.73 12.05 -7.10
N ASN A 21 9.52 12.24 -7.64
CA ASN A 21 8.35 12.57 -6.83
C ASN A 21 8.01 11.46 -5.82
N ALA A 22 8.34 10.20 -6.16
CA ALA A 22 8.16 9.06 -5.27
C ALA A 22 9.00 9.23 -4.00
N THR A 23 10.29 9.55 -4.13
CA THR A 23 11.17 9.76 -2.97
C THR A 23 10.69 10.91 -2.10
N LYS A 24 10.34 12.05 -2.69
CA LYS A 24 9.82 13.21 -1.95
C LYS A 24 8.55 12.88 -1.18
N MET A 25 7.65 12.10 -1.77
CA MET A 25 6.42 11.65 -1.11
C MET A 25 6.73 10.68 0.03
N ILE A 26 7.64 9.72 -0.17
CA ILE A 26 8.07 8.78 0.88
C ILE A 26 8.67 9.56 2.07
N GLU A 27 9.56 10.51 1.81
CA GLU A 27 10.17 11.35 2.85
C GLU A 27 9.16 12.24 3.57
N TRP A 28 8.15 12.74 2.86
CA TRP A 28 7.08 13.51 3.47
C TRP A 28 6.23 12.62 4.39
N ILE A 29 5.84 11.41 3.96
CA ILE A 29 5.11 10.44 4.81
C ILE A 29 5.93 10.05 6.05
N GLU A 30 7.24 9.81 5.89
CA GLU A 30 8.15 9.46 7.00
C GLU A 30 8.12 10.52 8.12
N LYS A 31 7.96 11.82 7.80
CA LYS A 31 7.88 12.91 8.80
C LYS A 31 6.65 12.83 9.70
N TYR A 32 5.58 12.18 9.26
CA TYR A 32 4.34 12.02 10.04
C TYR A 32 4.30 10.72 10.84
N SER A 33 5.30 9.85 10.69
CA SER A 33 5.40 8.59 11.41
C SER A 33 6.37 8.69 12.58
N SER A 34 6.00 8.14 13.73
CA SER A 34 6.92 7.91 14.86
C SER A 34 7.79 6.66 14.65
N GLN A 35 7.45 5.81 13.67
CA GLN A 35 8.19 4.61 13.32
C GLN A 35 9.25 4.93 12.25
N SER A 36 10.47 4.45 12.44
CA SER A 36 11.57 4.61 11.49
C SER A 36 11.92 3.30 10.80
N GLY A 37 12.24 3.37 9.50
CA GLY A 37 12.80 2.27 8.72
C GLY A 37 11.86 1.11 8.36
N ASP A 38 10.61 1.13 8.86
CA ASP A 38 9.59 0.12 8.61
C ASP A 38 8.47 0.63 7.71
N TYR A 39 8.76 0.71 6.42
CA TYR A 39 7.83 1.23 5.43
C TYR A 39 6.49 0.50 5.37
N TYR A 40 6.44 -0.79 5.68
CA TYR A 40 5.18 -1.52 5.75
C TYR A 40 4.23 -0.86 6.75
N PHE A 41 4.66 -0.67 8.00
CA PHE A 41 3.80 -0.04 9.01
C PHE A 41 3.60 1.44 8.80
N ILE A 42 4.64 2.17 8.34
CA ILE A 42 4.53 3.61 8.04
C ILE A 42 3.43 3.84 7.00
N PHE A 43 3.45 3.08 5.91
CA PHE A 43 2.47 3.23 4.84
C PHE A 43 1.10 2.66 5.20
N ASP A 44 1.04 1.59 6.00
CA ASP A 44 -0.23 1.02 6.46
C ASP A 44 -0.96 1.98 7.41
N ASP A 45 -0.27 2.57 8.39
CA ASP A 45 -0.86 3.60 9.28
C ASP A 45 -1.31 4.83 8.48
N PHE A 46 -0.46 5.30 7.56
CA PHE A 46 -0.77 6.44 6.73
C PHE A 46 -1.98 6.17 5.82
N ALA A 47 -2.03 5.00 5.16
CA ALA A 47 -3.16 4.59 4.33
C ALA A 47 -4.45 4.45 5.14
N TYR A 48 -4.37 3.91 6.36
CA TYR A 48 -5.50 3.75 7.26
C TYR A 48 -6.16 5.10 7.59
N ARG A 49 -5.35 6.15 7.85
CA ARG A 49 -5.87 7.51 8.06
C ARG A 49 -6.59 8.07 6.83
N LEU A 50 -6.23 7.62 5.63
CA LEU A 50 -6.91 7.96 4.39
C LEU A 50 -8.12 7.06 4.10
N GLY A 51 -8.47 6.14 5.00
CA GLY A 51 -9.54 5.17 4.78
C GLY A 51 -9.20 4.16 3.68
N ILE A 52 -7.91 3.83 3.49
CA ILE A 52 -7.42 2.83 2.56
C ILE A 52 -6.71 1.71 3.35
N SER A 53 -6.85 0.45 2.92
CA SER A 53 -5.96 -0.63 3.37
C SER A 53 -5.50 -1.49 2.22
N ILE A 54 -4.24 -1.96 2.29
CA ILE A 54 -3.72 -2.98 1.39
C ILE A 54 -4.18 -4.37 1.85
N GLN A 55 -4.51 -5.25 0.91
CA GLN A 55 -4.89 -6.63 1.20
C GLN A 55 -4.24 -7.59 0.20
N ALA A 56 -3.70 -8.70 0.71
CA ALA A 56 -3.24 -9.82 -0.10
C ALA A 56 -4.21 -11.00 0.12
N ILE A 57 -5.17 -11.18 -0.79
CA ILE A 57 -6.19 -12.22 -0.64
C ILE A 57 -5.62 -13.56 -1.10
N GLU A 58 -5.61 -14.54 -0.21
CA GLU A 58 -5.20 -15.92 -0.53
C GLU A 58 -6.14 -16.55 -1.56
N VAL A 59 -5.56 -17.11 -2.61
CA VAL A 59 -6.26 -17.94 -3.59
C VAL A 59 -5.93 -19.39 -3.29
N THR A 60 -6.91 -20.15 -2.83
CA THR A 60 -6.75 -21.57 -2.51
C THR A 60 -7.33 -22.48 -3.58
N ASP A 61 -6.67 -23.61 -3.81
CA ASP A 61 -7.25 -24.69 -4.60
C ASP A 61 -8.38 -25.36 -3.83
N GLN A 62 -9.60 -25.31 -4.34
CA GLN A 62 -10.78 -25.84 -3.64
C GLN A 62 -10.69 -27.35 -3.33
N LYS A 63 -9.93 -28.12 -4.13
CA LYS A 63 -9.81 -29.58 -3.94
C LYS A 63 -8.73 -29.96 -2.93
N SER A 64 -7.57 -29.30 -3.00
CA SER A 64 -6.41 -29.65 -2.17
C SER A 64 -6.20 -28.74 -0.96
N GLY A 65 -6.94 -27.63 -0.86
CA GLY A 65 -6.75 -26.61 0.19
C GLY A 65 -5.44 -25.83 0.07
N LYS A 66 -4.61 -26.10 -0.94
CA LYS A 66 -3.30 -25.48 -1.09
C LYS A 66 -3.42 -24.06 -1.61
N VAL A 67 -2.66 -23.14 -1.02
CA VAL A 67 -2.53 -21.76 -1.51
C VAL A 67 -1.83 -21.78 -2.87
N LYS A 68 -2.54 -21.32 -3.91
CA LYS A 68 -2.02 -21.11 -5.27
C LYS A 68 -1.29 -19.79 -5.40
N GLY A 69 -1.59 -18.84 -4.53
CA GLY A 69 -0.92 -17.55 -4.39
C GLY A 69 -1.89 -16.49 -3.88
N TYR A 70 -1.66 -15.24 -4.26
CA TYR A 70 -2.32 -14.08 -3.66
C TYR A 70 -2.81 -13.10 -4.73
N LEU A 71 -3.96 -12.46 -4.46
CA LEU A 71 -4.48 -11.34 -5.23
C LEU A 71 -4.26 -10.03 -4.44
N PRO A 72 -3.48 -9.08 -4.99
CA PRO A 72 -3.28 -7.78 -4.36
C PRO A 72 -4.51 -6.90 -4.58
N CYS A 73 -5.02 -6.35 -3.48
CA CYS A 73 -6.22 -5.53 -3.47
C CYS A 73 -6.01 -4.25 -2.64
N LEU A 74 -6.69 -3.17 -3.02
CA LEU A 74 -6.86 -1.98 -2.20
C LEU A 74 -8.32 -1.89 -1.76
N LYS A 75 -8.54 -1.80 -0.45
CA LYS A 75 -9.86 -1.61 0.12
C LYS A 75 -10.05 -0.15 0.51
N TYR A 76 -11.14 0.44 0.05
CA TYR A 76 -11.60 1.77 0.43
C TYR A 76 -12.73 1.63 1.46
N TYR A 77 -12.52 2.17 2.64
CA TYR A 77 -13.52 2.12 3.71
C TYR A 77 -14.66 3.12 3.45
N PRO A 78 -15.88 2.85 3.96
CA PRO A 78 -16.96 3.82 3.96
C PRO A 78 -16.54 5.12 4.65
N ASN A 79 -17.05 6.25 4.17
CA ASN A 79 -16.77 7.58 4.72
C ASN A 79 -15.26 7.91 4.83
N ASN A 80 -14.45 7.40 3.90
CA ASN A 80 -13.03 7.74 3.87
C ASN A 80 -12.84 9.24 3.60
N PRO A 81 -11.75 9.87 4.10
CA PRO A 81 -11.48 11.29 3.87
C PRO A 81 -11.34 11.71 2.40
N LEU A 82 -11.17 10.76 1.48
CA LEU A 82 -11.09 11.02 0.05
C LEU A 82 -12.47 11.18 -0.61
N ASN A 83 -13.57 11.01 0.14
CA ASN A 83 -14.95 10.98 -0.34
C ASN A 83 -15.17 9.97 -1.48
N GLU A 84 -14.38 8.90 -1.53
CA GLU A 84 -14.53 7.85 -2.53
C GLU A 84 -15.56 6.80 -2.09
N GLU A 85 -16.19 6.13 -3.05
CA GLU A 85 -17.08 5.00 -2.78
C GLU A 85 -16.32 3.83 -2.13
N SER A 86 -16.96 3.19 -1.15
CA SER A 86 -16.41 1.98 -0.53
C SER A 86 -16.41 0.83 -1.52
N ARG A 87 -15.23 0.24 -1.73
CA ARG A 87 -15.01 -0.83 -2.70
C ARG A 87 -13.73 -1.58 -2.41
N LEU A 88 -13.55 -2.68 -3.12
CA LEU A 88 -12.32 -3.47 -3.13
C LEU A 88 -11.79 -3.50 -4.57
N ASP A 89 -10.69 -2.79 -4.79
CA ASP A 89 -10.04 -2.71 -6.10
C ASP A 89 -9.01 -3.84 -6.22
N HIS A 90 -9.25 -4.78 -7.14
CA HIS A 90 -8.27 -5.81 -7.51
C HIS A 90 -7.22 -5.19 -8.44
N LEU A 91 -5.95 -5.22 -8.05
CA LEU A 91 -4.87 -4.58 -8.83
C LEU A 91 -4.46 -5.41 -10.05
N THR A 92 -4.79 -6.70 -10.04
CA THR A 92 -4.59 -7.60 -11.17
C THR A 92 -5.58 -8.77 -11.08
N SER A 93 -5.90 -9.37 -12.23
CA SER A 93 -6.64 -10.63 -12.32
C SER A 93 -5.76 -11.86 -12.08
N ASN A 94 -4.43 -11.70 -12.10
CA ASN A 94 -3.48 -12.81 -12.02
C ASN A 94 -3.08 -13.09 -10.57
N THR A 95 -3.06 -14.37 -10.20
CA THR A 95 -2.51 -14.80 -8.91
C THR A 95 -0.99 -14.60 -8.88
N LEU A 96 -0.49 -13.97 -7.82
CA LEU A 96 0.93 -13.69 -7.63
C LEU A 96 1.51 -14.53 -6.49
N LYS A 97 2.83 -14.72 -6.51
CA LYS A 97 3.56 -15.16 -5.31
C LYS A 97 3.47 -14.06 -4.25
N GLU A 98 3.47 -14.45 -2.98
CA GLU A 98 3.29 -13.54 -1.83
C GLU A 98 4.21 -12.31 -1.90
N ASN A 99 5.52 -12.52 -2.06
CA ASN A 99 6.48 -11.43 -2.15
C ASN A 99 6.17 -10.46 -3.31
N LYS A 100 5.78 -10.98 -4.49
CA LYS A 100 5.39 -10.16 -5.65
C LYS A 100 4.09 -9.41 -5.42
N CYS A 101 3.17 -10.00 -4.66
CA CYS A 101 1.94 -9.34 -4.23
C CYS A 101 2.27 -8.09 -3.40
N TYR A 102 3.14 -8.22 -2.39
CA TYR A 102 3.53 -7.08 -1.55
C TYR A 102 4.44 -6.07 -2.25
N GLU A 103 5.28 -6.49 -3.21
CA GLU A 103 6.00 -5.57 -4.09
C GLU A 103 5.04 -4.70 -4.92
N LEU A 104 3.95 -5.27 -5.45
CA LEU A 104 2.95 -4.54 -6.22
C LEU A 104 2.12 -3.61 -5.33
N LEU A 105 1.67 -4.10 -4.16
CA LEU A 105 0.93 -3.30 -3.18
C LEU A 105 1.71 -2.05 -2.75
N ALA A 106 3.02 -2.18 -2.50
CA ALA A 106 3.87 -1.03 -2.14
C ALA A 106 3.88 0.06 -3.23
N LYS A 107 4.05 -0.36 -4.49
CA LYS A 107 4.11 0.57 -5.63
C LYS A 107 2.76 1.23 -5.89
N GLU A 108 1.69 0.44 -5.90
CA GLU A 108 0.36 0.97 -6.18
C GLU A 108 -0.11 1.91 -5.07
N LEU A 109 0.11 1.55 -3.80
CA LEU A 109 -0.27 2.41 -2.69
C LEU A 109 0.43 3.78 -2.78
N LEU A 110 1.75 3.79 -3.01
CA LEU A 110 2.48 5.04 -3.19
C LEU A 110 1.95 5.84 -4.39
N TYR A 111 1.68 5.16 -5.51
CA TYR A 111 1.13 5.80 -6.70
C TYR A 111 -0.23 6.45 -6.43
N ARG A 112 -1.11 5.78 -5.67
CA ARG A 112 -2.41 6.34 -5.26
C ARG A 112 -2.23 7.55 -4.37
N ILE A 113 -1.37 7.45 -3.36
CA ILE A 113 -1.06 8.55 -2.44
C ILE A 113 -0.55 9.78 -3.21
N MET A 114 0.36 9.59 -4.16
CA MET A 114 0.90 10.66 -5.00
C MET A 114 -0.15 11.38 -5.87
N ARG A 115 -1.31 10.76 -6.11
CA ARG A 115 -2.40 11.35 -6.90
C ARG A 115 -3.43 12.10 -6.07
N ILE A 116 -3.38 11.99 -4.74
CA ILE A 116 -4.28 12.70 -3.84
C ILE A 116 -3.89 14.17 -3.84
N LYS A 117 -4.81 15.02 -4.28
CA LYS A 117 -4.66 16.47 -4.17
C LYS A 117 -4.91 16.90 -2.74
N ASP A 118 -4.16 17.90 -2.27
CA ASP A 118 -4.35 18.49 -0.95
C ASP A 118 -4.27 17.47 0.21
N ILE A 119 -3.43 16.43 0.08
CA ILE A 119 -3.29 15.37 1.08
C ILE A 119 -2.97 15.90 2.49
N GLU A 120 -2.22 17.00 2.58
CA GLU A 120 -1.92 17.70 3.82
C GLU A 120 -3.17 18.19 4.55
N LYS A 121 -4.17 18.72 3.81
CA LYS A 121 -5.41 19.23 4.40
C LYS A 121 -6.28 18.09 4.92
N LEU A 122 -6.29 16.95 4.24
CA LEU A 122 -7.06 15.77 4.63
C LEU A 122 -6.60 15.21 5.99
N LEU A 123 -5.31 15.33 6.30
CA LEU A 123 -4.71 14.81 7.52
C LEU A 123 -4.64 15.82 8.66
N GLN A 124 -4.86 17.11 8.39
CA GLN A 124 -4.97 18.16 9.42
C GLN A 124 -6.35 18.19 10.11
N LEU A 125 -7.30 17.37 9.66
CA LEU A 125 -8.67 17.29 10.19
C LEU A 125 -8.86 16.17 11.26
N SER A 126 -7.77 15.55 11.74
CA SER A 126 -7.80 14.50 12.78
C SER A 126 -6.93 14.85 13.98
#